data_AF-X1BUQ7-F1
#
_entry.id   AF-X1BUQ7-F1
#
_cell.length_a   1.000
_cell.length_b   1.000
_cell.length_c   1.000
_cell.angle_alpha   90.00
_cell.angle_beta   90.00
_cell.angle_gamma   90.00
#
_symmetry.space_group_name_H-M   'P 1'
#
loop_
_entity.id
_entity.type
_entity.pdbx_description
1 polymer ?
#
loop_
_entity_poly.entity_id
_entity_poly.type
_entity_poly.pdbx_seq_one_letter_code
_entity_poly.pdbx_strand_id
1 'polypeptide(L)'
;MATTIQISEETKKKLFIVMNQLEKMGGQRVTYDEAIVYLLENQKTEVNKEVFLKNIKKYQGILKPGEGKVLLKELRKEDYEREKRLSTHFNRS
;
A
#
# COMPACT_ATOMS: atom_id res chain seq x y z
N MET A 1 9.19 11.68 1.87
CA MET A 1 7.96 11.95 2.65
C MET A 1 7.85 10.84 3.68
N ALA A 2 7.51 11.15 4.93
CA ALA A 2 7.40 10.17 6.00
C ALA A 2 5.93 9.94 6.36
N THR A 3 5.53 8.69 6.54
CA THR A 3 4.18 8.31 6.95
C THR A 3 4.26 7.69 8.34
N THR A 4 3.52 8.25 9.29
CA THR A 4 3.47 7.71 10.65
C THR A 4 2.45 6.58 10.71
N ILE A 5 2.90 5.40 11.14
CA ILE A 5 2.04 4.24 11.40
C ILE A 5 1.99 4.02 12.91
N GLN A 6 0.78 3.94 13.45
CA GLN A 6 0.56 3.60 14.85
C GLN A 6 0.50 2.07 14.97
N ILE A 7 1.34 1.48 15.80
CA ILE A 7 1.37 0.03 16.07
C ILE A 7 1.27 -0.23 17.57
N SER A 8 0.75 -1.40 17.95
CA SER A 8 0.70 -1.81 19.35
C SER A 8 2.12 -2.09 19.89
N GLU A 9 2.28 -1.96 21.21
CA GLU A 9 3.54 -2.31 21.88
C GLU A 9 3.94 -3.79 21.67
N GLU A 10 2.95 -4.67 21.50
CA GLU A 10 3.22 -6.07 21.19
C GLU A 10 3.84 -6.23 19.80
N THR A 11 3.29 -5.54 18.78
CA THR A 11 3.86 -5.56 17.42
C THR A 11 5.24 -4.94 17.38
N LYS A 12 5.47 -3.88 18.16
CA LYS A 12 6.78 -3.22 18.29
C LYS A 12 7.84 -4.17 18.86
N LYS A 13 7.49 -4.94 19.91
CA LYS A 13 8.38 -5.98 20.47
C LYS A 13 8.71 -7.07 19.44
N LYS A 14 7.73 -7.51 18.65
CA LYS A 14 7.95 -8.50 17.59
C LYS A 14 8.87 -7.96 16.50
N LEU A 15 8.69 -6.71 16.07
CA LEU A 15 9.60 -6.06 15.12
C LEU A 15 11.03 -6.01 15.65
N PHE A 16 11.21 -5.66 16.93
CA PHE A 16 12.53 -5.61 17.56
C PHE A 16 13.23 -6.98 17.56
N ILE A 17 12.49 -8.07 17.77
CA ILE A 17 13.03 -9.43 17.67
C ILE A 17 13.51 -9.72 16.24
N VAL A 18 12.71 -9.36 15.23
CA VAL A 18 13.07 -9.53 13.82
C VAL A 18 14.33 -8.72 13.47
N MET A 19 14.42 -7.47 13.92
CA MET A 19 15.61 -6.65 13.75
C MET A 19 16.85 -7.34 14.34
N ASN A 20 16.79 -7.80 15.58
CA ASN A 20 17.92 -8.51 16.21
C ASN A 20 18.33 -9.77 15.45
N GLN A 21 17.37 -10.49 14.85
CA GLN A 21 17.68 -11.66 14.02
C GLN A 21 18.40 -11.26 12.74
N LEU A 22 17.93 -10.20 12.07
CA LEU A 22 18.56 -9.66 10.87
C LEU A 22 19.96 -9.10 11.15
N GLU A 23 20.16 -8.39 12.26
CA GLU A 23 21.47 -7.88 12.68
C GLU A 23 22.45 -9.03 12.95
N LYS A 24 21.99 -10.13 13.56
CA LYS A 24 22.81 -11.34 13.78
C LYS A 24 23.18 -12.04 12.47
N MET A 25 22.30 -12.01 11.47
CA MET A 25 22.55 -12.64 10.18
C MET A 25 23.45 -11.79 9.27
N GLY A 26 23.25 -10.48 9.26
CA GLY A 26 23.94 -9.54 8.38
C GLY A 26 25.17 -8.86 8.98
N GLY A 27 25.36 -8.93 10.30
CA GLY A 27 26.48 -8.28 11.02
C GLY A 27 26.45 -6.75 10.99
N GLN A 28 25.35 -6.16 10.54
CA GLN A 28 25.15 -4.72 10.42
C GLN A 28 23.90 -4.30 11.17
N ARG A 29 23.88 -3.06 11.65
CA ARG A 29 22.74 -2.48 12.34
C ARG A 29 21.56 -2.36 11.37
N VAL A 30 20.39 -2.81 11.79
CA VAL A 30 19.16 -2.81 10.98
C VAL A 30 18.19 -1.79 11.55
N THR A 31 17.53 -1.04 10.68
CA THR A 31 16.49 -0.06 11.03
C THR A 31 15.10 -0.71 11.00
N TYR A 32 14.12 -0.04 11.62
CA TYR A 32 12.73 -0.49 11.56
C TYR A 32 12.22 -0.56 10.11
N ASP A 33 12.63 0.38 9.25
CA ASP A 33 12.23 0.42 7.84
C ASP A 33 12.77 -0.80 7.08
N GLU A 34 14.04 -1.14 7.27
CA GLU A 34 14.66 -2.32 6.64
C GLU A 34 14.04 -3.63 7.13
N ALA A 35 13.71 -3.72 8.42
CA ALA A 35 13.01 -4.88 8.96
C ALA A 35 11.58 -5.00 8.39
N ILE A 36 10.88 -3.88 8.18
CA ILE A 36 9.56 -3.87 7.55
C ILE A 36 9.66 -4.33 6.08
N VAL A 37 10.63 -3.81 5.32
CA VAL A 37 10.87 -4.23 3.94
C VAL A 37 11.18 -5.72 3.87
N TYR A 38 12.08 -6.21 4.72
CA TYR A 38 12.39 -7.64 4.81
C TYR A 38 11.14 -8.49 5.08
N LEU A 39 10.28 -8.07 6.02
CA LEU A 39 9.05 -8.78 6.34
C LEU A 39 8.04 -8.78 5.18
N LEU A 40 7.99 -7.71 4.37
CA LEU A 40 7.14 -7.63 3.18
C LEU A 40 7.66 -8.52 2.05
N GLU A 41 8.97 -8.54 1.84
CA GLU A 41 9.62 -9.35 0.78
C GLU A 41 9.63 -10.84 1.10
N ASN A 42 9.82 -11.20 2.38
CA ASN A 42 9.87 -12.59 2.85
C ASN A 42 8.51 -13.11 3.31
N GLN A 43 7.45 -12.30 3.21
CA GLN A 43 6.09 -12.80 3.33
C GLN A 43 5.84 -13.73 2.13
N LYS A 44 5.90 -15.05 2.36
CA LYS A 44 5.24 -16.01 1.47
C LYS A 44 3.82 -15.52 1.30
N THR A 45 3.48 -15.06 0.10
CA THR A 45 2.20 -14.45 -0.21
C THR A 45 1.12 -15.53 -0.27
N GLU A 46 0.86 -16.23 0.83
CA GLU A 46 -0.46 -16.82 1.09
C GLU A 46 -1.42 -15.69 1.53
N VAL A 47 -1.39 -14.58 0.80
CA VAL A 47 -2.50 -13.67 0.83
C VAL A 47 -3.58 -14.39 0.04
N ASN A 48 -4.45 -15.12 0.74
CA ASN A 48 -5.68 -15.61 0.14
C ASN A 48 -6.40 -14.38 -0.39
N LYS A 49 -6.28 -14.17 -1.71
CA LYS A 49 -6.67 -12.96 -2.41
C LYS A 49 -8.14 -12.64 -2.14
N GLU A 50 -8.96 -13.67 -1.95
CA GLU A 50 -10.37 -13.54 -1.59
C GLU A 50 -10.55 -12.98 -0.18
N VAL A 51 -9.78 -13.47 0.81
CA VAL A 51 -9.84 -12.97 2.20
C VAL A 51 -9.32 -11.53 2.28
N PHE A 52 -8.24 -11.21 1.58
CA PHE A 52 -7.70 -9.85 1.53
C PHE A 52 -8.68 -8.89 0.86
N LEU A 53 -9.25 -9.24 -0.29
CA LEU A 53 -10.27 -8.44 -0.97
C LEU A 53 -11.56 -8.33 -0.14
N LYS A 54 -11.94 -9.37 0.60
CA LYS A 54 -13.09 -9.35 1.51
C LYS A 54 -12.85 -8.45 2.72
N ASN A 55 -11.64 -8.46 3.28
CA ASN A 55 -11.25 -7.58 4.38
C ASN A 55 -11.13 -6.14 3.91
N ILE A 56 -10.52 -5.89 2.75
CA ILE A 56 -10.53 -4.56 2.12
C ILE A 56 -11.96 -4.10 1.87
N LYS A 57 -12.86 -4.94 1.32
CA LYS A 57 -14.29 -4.60 1.17
C LYS A 57 -14.98 -4.28 2.50
N LYS A 58 -14.59 -4.94 3.59
CA LYS A 58 -15.08 -4.67 4.95
C LYS A 58 -14.61 -3.30 5.47
N TYR A 59 -13.41 -2.86 5.10
CA TYR A 59 -12.87 -1.55 5.45
C TYR A 59 -13.17 -0.44 4.42
N GLN A 60 -13.55 -0.80 3.19
CA GLN A 60 -14.01 0.10 2.10
C GLN A 60 -15.51 0.36 2.15
N GLY A 61 -16.14 0.29 3.33
CA GLY A 61 -17.57 0.45 3.55
C GLY A 61 -18.15 1.84 3.25
N ILE A 62 -17.95 2.34 2.03
CA ILE A 62 -18.64 3.50 1.47
C ILE A 62 -19.28 3.13 0.12
N LEU A 63 -18.74 2.16 -0.62
CA LEU A 63 -19.25 1.83 -1.96
C LEU A 63 -19.87 0.44 -2.01
N LYS A 64 -21.15 0.40 -2.37
CA LYS A 64 -21.92 -0.83 -2.57
C LYS A 64 -21.34 -1.65 -3.73
N PRO A 65 -21.60 -2.96 -3.79
CA PRO A 65 -21.19 -3.80 -4.91
C PRO A 65 -21.67 -3.21 -6.25
N GLY A 66 -20.72 -2.85 -7.12
CA GLY A 66 -21.01 -2.24 -8.42
C GLY A 66 -20.71 -0.75 -8.52
N GLU A 67 -20.81 0.01 -7.41
CA GLU A 67 -20.55 1.46 -7.40
C GLU A 67 -19.08 1.79 -7.70
N GLY A 68 -18.15 0.96 -7.24
CA GLY A 68 -16.72 1.12 -7.55
C GLY A 68 -16.40 1.03 -9.06
N LYS A 69 -17.15 0.23 -9.83
CA LYS A 69 -16.98 0.17 -11.30
C LYS A 69 -17.49 1.43 -11.98
N VAL A 70 -18.58 2.00 -11.46
CA VAL A 70 -19.15 3.26 -11.97
C VAL A 70 -18.21 4.41 -11.67
N LEU A 71 -17.75 4.55 -10.43
CA LEU A 71 -16.80 5.58 -10.01
C LEU A 71 -15.48 5.50 -10.79
N LEU A 72 -14.94 4.30 -10.99
CA LEU A 72 -13.72 4.12 -11.80
C LEU A 72 -13.90 4.57 -13.25
N LYS A 73 -15.10 4.37 -13.82
CA LYS A 73 -15.42 4.80 -15.18
C LYS A 73 -15.54 6.32 -15.28
N GLU A 74 -16.06 6.97 -14.24
CA GLU A 74 -16.16 8.43 -14.16
C GLU A 74 -14.80 9.09 -14.00
N LEU A 75 -13.98 8.61 -13.05
CA LEU A 75 -12.62 9.12 -12.85
C LEU A 75 -11.75 8.98 -14.12
N ARG A 76 -11.84 7.85 -14.82
CA ARG A 76 -11.12 7.68 -16.11
C ARG A 76 -11.58 8.62 -17.20
N LYS A 77 -12.85 9.03 -17.22
CA LYS A 77 -13.33 10.06 -18.17
C LYS A 77 -12.78 11.43 -17.81
N GLU A 78 -12.75 11.78 -16.53
CA GLU A 78 -12.17 13.04 -16.07
C GLU A 78 -10.67 13.13 -16.36
N ASP A 79 -9.93 12.05 -16.12
CA ASP A 79 -8.50 11.97 -16.44
C ASP A 79 -8.27 12.13 -17.95
N TYR A 80 -9.06 11.45 -18.78
CA TYR A 80 -8.97 11.59 -20.24
C TYR A 80 -9.26 13.03 -20.71
N GLU A 81 -10.30 13.67 -20.16
CA GLU A 81 -10.61 15.07 -20.48
C GLU A 81 -9.51 16.04 -19.98
N ARG A 82 -8.90 15.75 -18.83
CA ARG A 82 -7.76 16.51 -18.31
C ARG A 82 -6.55 16.39 -19.22
N GLU A 83 -6.18 15.18 -19.64
CA GLU A 83 -5.09 14.95 -20.59
C GLU A 83 -5.35 15.61 -21.95
N LYS A 84 -6.61 15.59 -22.42
CA LYS A 84 -7.03 16.29 -23.64
C LYS A 84 -6.89 17.81 -23.51
N ARG A 85 -7.22 18.40 -22.35
CA ARG A 85 -7.00 19.83 -22.09
C ARG A 85 -5.52 20.20 -22.05
N LEU A 86 -4.69 19.35 -21.45
CA LEU A 86 -3.24 19.56 -21.37
C LEU A 86 -2.59 19.47 -22.76
N SER A 87 -2.93 18.46 -23.55
CA SER A 87 -2.43 18.31 -24.92
C SER A 87 -2.89 19.42 -25.86
N THR A 88 -4.12 19.93 -25.70
CA THR A 88 -4.60 21.10 -26.48
C THR A 88 -3.95 22.41 -26.07
N HIS A 89 -3.49 22.56 -24.82
CA HIS A 89 -2.67 23.71 -24.39
C HIS A 89 -1.24 23.65 -24.94
N PHE A 90 -0.63 22.47 -24.96
CA PHE A 90 0.73 22.29 -25.51
C PHE A 90 0.80 22.53 -27.03
N ASN A 91 -0.26 22.21 -27.78
CA ASN A 91 -0.29 22.43 -29.24
C ASN A 91 -0.62 23.90 -29.67
N ARG A 92 -0.74 24.83 -28.72
CA ARG A 92 -1.01 26.27 -28.98
C ARG A 92 0.15 27.20 -28.60
N SER A 93 1.32 26.65 -28.23
CA SER A 93 2.56 27.40 -27.98
C SER A 93 3.54 27.24 -29.12
#